data_AF-A0A9D1Y1B9-F1
#
_entry.id   AF-A0A9D1Y1B9-F1
#
_cell.length_a   1.000
_cell.length_b   1.000
_cell.length_c   1.000
_cell.angle_alpha   90.00
_cell.angle_beta   90.00
_cell.angle_gamma   90.00
#
_symmetry.space_group_name_H-M   'P 1'
#
loop_
_entity.id
_entity.type
_entity.pdbx_description
1 polymer ?
#
loop_
_entity_poly.entity_id
_entity_poly.type
_entity_poly.pdbx_seq_one_letter_code
_entity_poly.pdbx_strand_id
1 'polypeptide(L)'
;METKIIIATHKPYWIPDDPMYLPVQMGHAIHPDIGYTGDDTGENISDRNWNFCELTGLYWAWKNIEADYIGLVHYRRYFASRANRFAPKRQRVIRHEELDQILAT
;
A
#
# COMPACT_ATOMS: atom_id res chain seq x y z
N MET A 1 -17.78 -4.20 -2.20
CA MET A 1 -16.55 -4.16 -3.00
C MET A 1 -15.43 -3.92 -2.02
N GLU A 2 -14.47 -4.83 -1.92
CA GLU A 2 -13.33 -4.70 -1.01
C GLU A 2 -12.12 -4.18 -1.78
N THR A 3 -11.64 -3.00 -1.40
CA THR A 3 -10.44 -2.40 -1.97
C THR A 3 -9.31 -2.47 -0.93
N LYS A 4 -8.13 -2.93 -1.35
CA LYS A 4 -6.92 -2.89 -0.53
C LYS A 4 -5.81 -2.17 -1.27
N ILE A 5 -5.25 -1.15 -0.63
CA ILE A 5 -4.09 -0.43 -1.13
C ILE A 5 -2.91 -0.75 -0.23
N ILE A 6 -1.93 -1.46 -0.77
CA ILE A 6 -0.66 -1.64 -0.06
C ILE A 6 0.17 -0.35 -0.13
N ILE A 7 0.79 -0.01 0.99
CA ILE A 7 1.74 1.08 1.09
C ILE A 7 3.14 0.47 1.09
N ALA A 8 3.91 0.71 0.03
CA ALA A 8 5.30 0.31 -0.05
C ALA A 8 6.15 1.12 0.95
N THR A 9 6.68 0.42 1.94
CA THR A 9 7.55 0.97 2.99
C THR A 9 8.93 0.29 2.99
N HIS A 10 9.94 1.02 3.46
CA HIS A 10 11.27 0.47 3.80
C HIS A 10 11.81 1.08 5.11
N LYS A 11 10.97 1.88 5.79
CA LYS A 11 11.23 2.51 7.08
C LYS A 11 9.93 2.99 7.72
N PRO A 12 9.87 3.16 9.04
CA PRO A 12 8.68 3.67 9.72
C PRO A 12 8.24 5.04 9.20
N TYR A 13 6.93 5.23 9.02
CA TYR A 13 6.36 6.50 8.58
C TYR A 13 4.93 6.68 9.08
N TRP A 14 4.38 7.88 8.88
CA TRP A 14 2.96 8.13 9.10
C TRP A 14 2.11 7.39 8.07
N ILE A 15 1.13 6.63 8.56
CA ILE A 15 0.18 5.84 7.77
C ILE A 15 -1.22 6.44 7.96
N PRO A 16 -2.06 6.55 6.90
CA PRO A 16 -3.46 6.92 7.04
C PRO A 16 -4.20 5.96 7.99
N ASP A 17 -5.23 6.45 8.66
CA ASP A 17 -6.04 5.66 9.60
C ASP A 17 -7.14 4.82 8.93
N ASP A 18 -7.30 4.98 7.62
CA ASP A 18 -8.29 4.24 6.83
C ASP A 18 -7.85 2.78 6.62
N PRO A 19 -8.66 1.77 7.03
CA PRO A 19 -8.32 0.35 6.93
C PRO A 19 -8.08 -0.18 5.51
N MET A 20 -8.47 0.57 4.47
CA MET A 20 -8.11 0.25 3.08
C MET A 20 -6.60 0.23 2.87
N TYR A 21 -5.84 1.00 3.66
CA TYR A 21 -4.39 1.09 3.56
C TYR A 21 -3.67 0.07 4.44
N LEU A 22 -2.83 -0.76 3.81
CA LEU A 22 -2.00 -1.75 4.49
C LEU A 22 -0.51 -1.40 4.33
N PRO A 23 0.23 -1.01 5.37
CA PRO A 23 1.68 -0.86 5.28
C PRO A 23 2.36 -2.21 5.07
N VAL A 24 3.16 -2.32 4.02
CA VAL A 24 3.96 -3.51 3.70
C VAL A 24 5.43 -3.11 3.58
N GLN A 25 6.33 -3.82 4.24
CA GLN A 25 7.77 -3.67 4.07
C GLN A 25 8.23 -4.38 2.80
N MET A 26 8.79 -3.63 1.85
CA MET A 26 9.33 -4.19 0.61
C MET A 26 10.69 -4.83 0.88
N GLY A 27 10.94 -6.00 0.27
CA GLY A 27 12.19 -6.71 0.45
C GLY A 27 12.46 -7.12 1.90
N HIS A 28 11.41 -7.46 2.65
CA HIS A 28 11.53 -7.91 4.04
C HIS A 28 12.50 -9.11 4.17
N ALA A 29 12.56 -10.00 3.17
CA ALA A 29 13.48 -11.15 3.15
C ALA A 29 14.97 -10.77 3.19
N ILE A 30 15.33 -9.53 2.82
CA ILE A 30 16.72 -9.07 2.64
C ILE A 30 17.03 -7.78 3.42
N HIS A 31 16.08 -7.32 4.25
CA HIS A 31 16.20 -6.10 5.03
C HIS A 31 15.76 -6.35 6.48
N PRO A 32 16.30 -5.62 7.48
CA PRO A 32 15.85 -5.75 8.86
C PRO A 32 14.37 -5.41 9.03
N ASP A 33 13.66 -6.14 9.87
CA ASP A 33 12.26 -5.90 10.23
C ASP A 33 12.08 -4.49 10.86
N ILE A 34 11.10 -3.74 10.37
CA ILE A 34 10.74 -2.40 10.86
C ILE A 34 9.41 -2.36 11.62
N GLY A 35 8.78 -3.51 11.87
CA GLY A 35 7.51 -3.67 12.58
C GLY A 35 6.27 -3.54 11.70
N TYR A 36 6.40 -3.70 10.38
CA TYR A 36 5.27 -3.76 9.44
C TYR A 36 5.16 -5.16 8.84
N THR A 37 4.02 -5.46 8.22
CA THR A 37 3.83 -6.71 7.46
C THR A 37 4.90 -6.81 6.37
N GLY A 38 5.68 -7.89 6.37
CA GLY A 38 6.66 -8.18 5.34
C GLY A 38 6.04 -8.76 4.07
N ASP A 39 6.63 -8.45 2.92
CA ASP A 39 6.28 -9.05 1.63
C ASP A 39 6.92 -10.45 1.40
N ASP A 40 7.49 -11.07 2.43
CA ASP A 40 8.22 -12.34 2.40
C ASP A 40 7.45 -13.54 2.98
N THR A 41 6.15 -13.36 3.20
CA THR A 41 5.24 -14.41 3.69
C THR A 41 4.42 -15.02 2.56
N GLY A 42 3.95 -16.26 2.71
CA GLY A 42 3.16 -16.94 1.66
C GLY A 42 3.90 -17.04 0.32
N GLU A 43 3.18 -16.89 -0.81
CA GLU A 43 3.81 -16.87 -2.13
C GLU A 43 4.39 -15.48 -2.40
N ASN A 44 5.71 -15.41 -2.63
CA ASN A 44 6.43 -14.13 -2.73
C ASN A 44 7.70 -14.17 -3.58
N ILE A 45 8.23 -12.97 -3.86
CA ILE A 45 9.52 -12.73 -4.54
C ILE A 45 10.34 -11.65 -3.80
N SER A 46 10.22 -11.58 -2.48
CA SER A 46 10.80 -10.52 -1.64
C SER A 46 12.34 -10.44 -1.77
N ASP A 47 12.99 -11.58 -1.93
CA ASP A 47 14.45 -11.71 -2.17
C ASP A 47 14.93 -11.00 -3.43
N ARG A 48 14.01 -10.70 -4.37
CA ARG A 48 14.30 -9.99 -5.63
C ARG A 48 14.04 -8.49 -5.56
N ASN A 49 13.84 -7.92 -4.36
CA ASN A 49 13.54 -6.49 -4.19
C ASN A 49 14.60 -5.56 -4.82
N TRP A 50 15.87 -5.97 -4.86
CA TRP A 50 16.93 -5.23 -5.56
C TRP A 50 16.63 -4.96 -7.05
N ASN A 51 15.88 -5.85 -7.71
CA ASN A 51 15.57 -5.76 -9.13
C ASN A 51 14.13 -5.24 -9.39
N PHE A 52 13.20 -5.57 -8.50
CA PHE A 52 11.77 -5.35 -8.70
C PHE A 52 11.18 -4.22 -7.86
N CYS A 53 11.92 -3.74 -6.85
CA CYS A 53 11.47 -2.69 -5.92
C CYS A 53 10.04 -2.97 -5.42
N GLU A 54 9.14 -1.99 -5.48
CA GLU A 54 7.76 -2.09 -4.98
C GLU A 54 6.90 -3.17 -5.67
N LEU A 55 7.34 -3.72 -6.82
CA LEU A 55 6.64 -4.82 -7.47
C LEU A 55 6.71 -6.12 -6.66
N THR A 56 7.68 -6.28 -5.76
CA THR A 56 7.74 -7.40 -4.82
C THR A 56 6.53 -7.42 -3.89
N GLY A 57 6.23 -6.27 -3.28
CA GLY A 57 5.02 -6.07 -2.48
C GLY A 57 3.73 -6.22 -3.28
N LEU A 58 3.67 -5.69 -4.51
CA LEU A 58 2.46 -5.83 -5.34
C LEU A 58 2.21 -7.29 -5.74
N TYR A 59 3.26 -8.04 -6.07
CA TYR A 59 3.18 -9.46 -6.32
C TYR A 59 2.68 -10.21 -5.08
N TRP A 60 3.25 -9.91 -3.91
CA TRP A 60 2.81 -10.49 -2.64
C TRP A 60 1.33 -10.19 -2.37
N ALA A 61 0.88 -8.94 -2.57
CA ALA A 61 -0.52 -8.57 -2.37
C ALA A 61 -1.45 -9.36 -3.30
N TRP A 62 -1.10 -9.47 -4.59
CA TRP A 62 -1.87 -10.26 -5.56
C TRP A 62 -2.04 -11.72 -5.12
N LYS A 63 -1.01 -12.31 -4.51
CA LYS A 63 -1.03 -13.72 -4.13
C LYS A 63 -1.65 -14.01 -2.77
N ASN A 64 -1.64 -13.04 -1.85
CA ASN A 64 -1.92 -13.28 -0.43
C ASN A 64 -3.09 -12.44 0.11
N ILE A 65 -3.65 -11.50 -0.67
CA ILE A 65 -4.80 -10.68 -0.29
C ILE A 65 -5.98 -10.96 -1.21
N GLU A 66 -7.11 -11.31 -0.61
CA GLU A 66 -8.40 -11.41 -1.30
C GLU A 66 -9.09 -10.04 -1.25
N ALA A 67 -9.22 -9.39 -2.41
CA ALA A 67 -9.88 -8.10 -2.57
C ALA A 67 -10.35 -7.95 -4.03
N ASP A 68 -11.42 -7.20 -4.26
CA ASP A 68 -11.91 -6.87 -5.61
C ASP A 68 -10.91 -5.96 -6.35
N TYR A 69 -10.27 -5.05 -5.61
CA TYR A 69 -9.25 -4.14 -6.14
C TYR A 69 -8.01 -4.14 -5.25
N ILE A 70 -6.85 -4.37 -5.87
CA ILE A 70 -5.53 -4.25 -5.23
C ILE A 70 -4.81 -3.05 -5.83
N GLY A 71 -4.43 -2.10 -4.97
CA GLY A 71 -3.67 -0.90 -5.32
C GLY A 71 -2.31 -0.84 -4.64
N LEU A 72 -1.44 0.03 -5.15
CA LEU A 72 -0.10 0.27 -4.61
C LEU A 72 0.14 1.78 -4.53
N VAL A 73 0.65 2.23 -3.38
CA VAL A 73 1.18 3.59 -3.18
C VAL A 73 2.52 3.53 -2.48
N HIS A 74 3.34 4.56 -2.66
CA HIS A 74 4.59 4.70 -1.93
C HIS A 74 4.34 5.40 -0.59
N TYR A 75 5.05 5.04 0.49
CA TYR A 75 4.81 5.57 1.86
C TYR A 75 4.77 7.11 2.00
N ARG A 76 5.35 7.86 1.05
CA ARG A 76 5.32 9.34 1.00
C ARG A 76 4.36 9.94 -0.04
N ARG A 77 3.79 9.15 -0.95
CA ARG A 77 3.01 9.61 -2.11
C ARG A 77 1.71 8.81 -2.19
N TYR A 78 0.61 9.45 -1.82
CA TYR A 78 -0.73 8.87 -1.81
C TYR A 78 -1.58 9.51 -2.91
N PHE A 79 -2.65 8.83 -3.31
CA PHE A 79 -3.68 9.44 -4.15
C PHE A 79 -4.34 10.60 -3.40
N ALA A 80 -4.55 11.70 -4.10
CA ALA A 80 -5.11 12.92 -3.53
C ALA A 80 -6.62 12.98 -3.77
N SER A 81 -7.37 13.26 -2.71
CA SER A 81 -8.78 13.60 -2.76
C SER A 81 -9.01 14.86 -3.61
N ARG A 82 -10.00 14.80 -4.51
CA ARG A 82 -10.41 15.97 -5.30
C ARG A 82 -11.13 16.99 -4.43
N ALA A 83 -11.89 16.54 -3.44
CA ALA A 83 -12.63 17.38 -2.50
C ALA A 83 -11.68 18.18 -1.58
N ASN A 84 -10.57 17.57 -1.15
CA ASN A 84 -9.65 18.16 -0.18
C ASN A 84 -8.39 18.78 -0.78
N ARG A 85 -8.40 19.17 -2.07
CA ARG A 85 -7.20 19.57 -2.85
C ARG A 85 -6.26 20.55 -2.14
N PHE A 86 -6.80 21.50 -1.37
CA PHE A 86 -6.03 22.55 -0.68
C PHE A 86 -5.75 22.25 0.81
N ALA A 87 -6.23 21.13 1.33
CA ALA A 87 -6.02 20.73 2.72
C ALA A 87 -4.55 20.34 2.99
N PRO A 88 -4.10 20.35 4.25
CA PRO A 88 -2.81 19.77 4.65
C PRO A 88 -2.63 18.33 4.14
N LYS A 89 -1.38 17.93 3.87
CA LYS A 89 -1.04 16.65 3.21
C LYS A 89 -1.82 15.44 3.75
N ARG A 90 -1.92 15.29 5.08
CA ARG A 90 -2.56 14.14 5.73
C ARG A 90 -4.08 14.09 5.51
N GLN A 91 -4.72 15.24 5.38
CA GLN A 91 -6.15 15.38 5.11
C GLN A 91 -6.47 15.30 3.61
N ARG A 92 -5.44 15.36 2.76
CA ARG A 92 -5.56 15.31 1.31
C ARG A 92 -5.55 13.88 0.77
N VAL A 93 -5.21 12.89 1.58
CA VAL A 93 -5.20 11.48 1.17
C VAL A 93 -6.64 11.04 0.92
N ILE A 94 -6.88 10.39 -0.23
CA ILE A 94 -8.19 9.84 -0.57
C ILE A 94 -8.61 8.79 0.47
N ARG A 95 -9.89 8.75 0.82
CA ARG A 95 -10.46 7.73 1.73
C ARG A 95 -11.26 6.70 0.94
N HIS A 96 -11.56 5.56 1.56
CA HIS A 96 -12.27 4.48 0.88
C HIS A 96 -13.62 4.93 0.29
N GLU A 97 -14.35 5.83 0.95
CA GLU A 97 -15.66 6.30 0.45
C GLU A 97 -15.55 7.03 -0.89
N GLU A 98 -14.52 7.87 -1.06
CA GLU A 98 -14.30 8.59 -2.33
C GLU A 98 -13.74 7.64 -3.41
N LEU A 99 -12.88 6.68 -3.02
CA LEU A 99 -12.33 5.74 -3.98
C LEU A 99 -13.39 4.78 -4.52
N ASP A 100 -14.26 4.24 -3.67
CA ASP A 100 -15.32 3.32 -4.07
C ASP A 100 -16.29 3.99 -5.05
N GLN A 101 -16.58 5.28 -4.86
CA GLN A 101 -17.38 6.06 -5.82
C GLN A 101 -16.71 6.19 -7.19
N ILE A 102 -15.38 6.32 -7.22
CA ILE A 102 -14.59 6.40 -8.45
C ILE A 102 -14.53 5.05 -9.16
N LEU A 103 -14.45 3.94 -8.41
CA LEU A 103 -14.34 2.60 -8.96
C LEU A 103 -15.71 2.00 -9.35
N ALA A 104 -16.81 2.53 -8.83
CA ALA A 104 -18.17 2.10 -9.16
C ALA A 104 -18.69 2.61 -10.52
N THR A 105 -17.91 3.45 -11.23
CA THR A 105 -18.23 3.91 -12.60
C THR A 105 -17.70 2.96 -13.66
#